data_AF-A0A453B0P4-F1
#
_entry.id   AF-A0A453B0P4-F1
#
_cell.length_a   1.000
_cell.length_b   1.000
_cell.length_c   1.000
_cell.angle_alpha   90.00
_cell.angle_beta   90.00
_cell.angle_gamma   90.00
#
_symmetry.space_group_name_H-M   'P 1'
#
loop_
_entity.id
_entity.type
_entity.pdbx_description
1 polymer ?
#
loop_
_entity_poly.entity_id
_entity_poly.type
_entity_poly.pdbx_seq_one_letter_code
_entity_poly.pdbx_strand_id
1 'polypeptide(L)'
;MGDEGLGYNFPCSLLSSSNRGRSTITSLSIAGCGLHSLDRVGCLISLCVVHLHRMRVTGEQLICFLSTCPSLQDLQLSYCNDMVCLKIPHSLSRLKLLLVRNCNSLQTIGCDAPQLKSFGYDGLPTTQICLGDSSPLVREMRMSGMDDEPTGMLCYATTKLPSVAPNISSLVLSSCFEIATPMKKLNKFRRLKYLEIQLHTPRRCPDFDFYSLVSILNACPVLATFILRRCAMLMMPFREILMVIPHHEKRI
;
A
#
# COMPACT_ATOMS: atom_id res chain seq x y z
N MET A 1 19.36 18.69 3.08
CA MET A 1 18.77 19.55 4.13
C MET A 1 18.22 18.63 5.20
N GLY A 2 18.79 18.68 6.41
CA GLY A 2 18.26 18.07 7.64
C GLY A 2 18.40 16.56 7.80
N ASP A 3 19.57 16.07 8.21
CA ASP A 3 19.65 14.89 9.10
C ASP A 3 19.15 15.35 10.48
N GLU A 4 17.85 15.62 10.60
CA GLU A 4 17.22 15.89 11.89
C GLU A 4 16.72 14.57 12.47
N GLY A 5 17.63 13.91 13.18
CA GLY A 5 17.36 13.32 14.48
C GLY A 5 16.20 12.34 14.58
N LEU A 6 16.46 11.07 14.29
CA LEU A 6 15.82 9.97 15.01
C LEU A 6 16.92 9.03 15.52
N GLY A 7 17.63 9.49 16.55
CA GLY A 7 18.64 8.69 17.27
C GLY A 7 18.03 7.64 18.21
N TYR A 8 16.69 7.63 18.35
CA TYR A 8 16.00 6.70 19.23
C TYR A 8 15.67 5.40 18.49
N ASN A 9 16.13 4.28 19.06
CA ASN A 9 15.75 2.95 18.65
C ASN A 9 14.67 2.42 19.59
N PHE A 10 13.56 1.93 19.02
CA PHE A 10 12.52 1.33 19.82
C PHE A 10 13.02 0.03 20.47
N PRO A 11 12.93 -0.11 21.81
CA PRO A 11 13.37 -1.32 22.49
C PRO A 11 12.33 -2.42 22.28
N CYS A 12 12.51 -3.24 21.24
CA CYS A 12 11.57 -4.30 20.87
C CYS A 12 11.36 -5.35 21.99
N SER A 13 12.28 -5.44 22.95
CA SER A 13 12.13 -6.23 24.16
C SER A 13 10.89 -5.86 24.99
N LEU A 14 10.38 -4.62 24.90
CA LEU A 14 9.13 -4.22 25.58
C LEU A 14 7.90 -4.99 25.08
N LEU A 15 7.94 -5.49 23.84
CA LEU A 15 6.87 -6.30 23.28
C LEU A 15 6.89 -7.74 23.83
N SER A 16 8.03 -8.14 24.39
CA SER A 16 8.22 -9.44 25.02
C SER A 16 7.84 -9.36 26.48
N SER A 17 6.71 -9.96 26.84
CA SER A 17 6.32 -10.14 28.24
C SER A 17 7.43 -10.88 28.99
N SER A 18 8.08 -10.21 29.93
CA SER A 18 9.17 -10.76 30.74
C SER A 18 8.70 -11.79 31.77
N ASN A 19 7.42 -12.18 31.78
CA ASN A 19 6.86 -12.92 32.90
C ASN A 19 5.71 -13.85 32.50
N ARG A 20 6.01 -15.06 31.99
CA ARG A 20 5.11 -16.23 31.74
C ARG A 20 3.73 -16.00 31.07
N GLY A 21 3.37 -14.77 30.73
CA GLY A 21 2.13 -14.37 30.10
C GLY A 21 2.37 -14.13 28.62
N ARG A 22 1.49 -14.66 27.77
CA ARG A 22 1.47 -14.36 26.34
C ARG A 22 1.24 -12.85 26.16
N SER A 23 1.97 -12.21 25.23
CA SER A 23 1.70 -10.81 24.88
C SER A 23 0.24 -10.68 24.43
N THR A 24 -0.51 -9.81 25.08
CA THR A 24 -1.93 -9.51 24.78
C THR A 24 -2.09 -8.40 23.76
N ILE A 25 -0.98 -7.78 23.34
CA ILE A 25 -0.99 -6.66 22.39
C ILE A 25 -1.49 -7.17 21.05
N THR A 26 -2.56 -6.58 20.55
CA THR A 26 -3.20 -6.93 19.28
C THR A 26 -2.91 -5.92 18.16
N SER A 27 -2.55 -4.69 18.52
CA SER A 27 -2.23 -3.62 17.59
C SER A 27 -0.99 -2.88 18.05
N LEU A 28 -0.06 -2.64 17.12
CA LEU A 28 1.18 -1.90 17.36
C LEU A 28 1.29 -0.80 16.32
N SER A 29 1.38 0.45 16.78
CA SER A 29 1.70 1.59 15.93
C SER A 29 2.94 2.26 16.47
N ILE A 30 3.97 2.37 15.63
CA ILE A 30 5.24 2.99 15.99
C ILE A 30 5.58 4.04 14.94
N ALA A 31 5.96 5.21 15.40
CA ALA A 31 6.33 6.33 14.53
C ALA A 31 7.67 6.93 14.93
N GLY A 32 8.50 7.25 13.93
CA GLY A 32 9.70 8.08 14.12
C GLY A 32 10.78 7.43 14.98
N CYS A 33 11.12 6.17 14.75
CA CYS A 33 12.27 5.53 15.41
C CYS A 33 12.89 4.42 14.56
N GLY A 34 14.06 3.93 14.96
CA GLY A 34 14.68 2.74 14.37
C GLY A 34 14.15 1.43 14.98
N LEU A 35 14.15 0.35 14.19
CA LEU A 35 13.98 -1.01 14.70
C LEU A 35 15.35 -1.64 14.91
N HIS A 36 15.76 -1.77 16.17
CA HIS A 36 17.01 -2.44 16.53
C HIS A 36 16.73 -3.54 17.55
N SER A 37 17.58 -4.59 17.55
CA SER A 37 17.53 -5.71 18.50
C SER A 37 16.29 -6.60 18.42
N LEU A 38 15.97 -7.07 17.21
CA LEU A 38 14.88 -8.00 16.93
C LEU A 38 15.15 -9.44 17.39
N ASP A 39 16.42 -9.77 17.62
CA ASP A 39 16.91 -11.03 18.19
C ASP A 39 16.37 -11.33 19.60
N ARG A 40 15.86 -10.30 20.29
CA ARG A 40 15.33 -10.41 21.67
C ARG A 40 13.81 -10.35 21.74
N VAL A 41 13.12 -10.37 20.60
CA VAL A 41 11.65 -10.30 20.52
C VAL A 41 11.08 -11.71 20.56
N GLY A 42 10.35 -12.03 21.63
CA GLY A 42 9.56 -13.26 21.71
C GLY A 42 8.37 -13.24 20.75
N CYS A 43 7.68 -14.37 20.61
CA CYS A 43 6.54 -14.47 19.68
C CYS A 43 5.36 -13.57 20.10
N LEU A 44 5.02 -12.61 19.25
CA LEU A 44 3.90 -11.68 19.39
C LEU A 44 2.61 -12.31 18.82
N ILE A 45 2.19 -13.43 19.42
CA ILE A 45 1.13 -14.29 18.88
C ILE A 45 -0.26 -13.62 18.81
N SER A 46 -0.49 -12.55 19.57
CA SER A 46 -1.78 -11.83 19.57
C SER A 46 -1.78 -10.67 18.58
N LEU A 47 -0.60 -10.27 18.07
CA LEU A 47 -0.46 -9.08 17.24
C LEU A 47 -1.08 -9.32 15.87
N CYS A 48 -2.14 -8.55 15.58
CA CYS A 48 -2.95 -8.64 14.37
C CYS A 48 -2.77 -7.42 13.46
N VAL A 49 -2.38 -6.28 14.01
CA VAL A 49 -2.22 -5.02 13.27
C VAL A 49 -0.85 -4.42 13.58
N VAL A 50 -0.12 -4.05 12.53
CA VAL A 50 1.17 -3.35 12.63
C VAL A 50 1.13 -2.13 11.70
N HIS A 51 1.35 -0.95 12.27
CA HIS A 51 1.56 0.28 11.53
C HIS A 51 2.93 0.87 11.86
N LEU A 52 3.81 0.94 10.86
CA LEU A 52 5.14 1.52 10.96
C LEU A 52 5.19 2.81 10.16
N HIS A 53 5.47 3.92 10.83
CA HIS A 53 5.49 5.25 10.22
C HIS A 53 6.85 5.93 10.41
N ARG A 54 7.48 6.41 9.34
CA ARG A 54 8.79 7.10 9.38
C ARG A 54 9.84 6.30 10.16
N MET A 55 9.87 5.00 9.94
CA MET A 55 10.79 4.10 10.65
C MET A 55 12.10 3.95 9.86
N ARG A 56 13.23 3.95 10.58
CA ARG A 56 14.53 3.53 10.05
C ARG A 56 14.62 2.01 10.12
N VAL A 57 14.19 1.33 9.07
CA VAL A 57 14.12 -0.14 8.99
C VAL A 57 14.47 -0.62 7.58
N THR A 58 15.38 -1.60 7.49
CA THR A 58 15.71 -2.29 6.24
C THR A 58 14.71 -3.41 5.95
N GLY A 59 14.67 -3.90 4.70
CA GLY A 59 13.81 -5.04 4.34
C GLY A 59 14.08 -6.29 5.20
N GLU A 60 15.35 -6.60 5.45
CA GLU A 60 15.75 -7.74 6.29
C GLU A 60 15.28 -7.59 7.75
N GLN A 61 15.46 -6.40 8.34
CA GLN A 61 14.97 -6.13 9.69
C GLN A 61 13.45 -6.27 9.76
N LEU A 62 12.73 -5.76 8.77
CA LEU A 62 11.27 -5.90 8.73
C LEU A 62 10.86 -7.38 8.63
N ILE A 63 11.51 -8.18 7.79
CA ILE A 63 11.22 -9.62 7.65
C ILE A 63 11.45 -10.34 8.99
N CYS A 64 12.57 -10.08 9.66
CA CYS A 64 12.84 -10.61 11.00
C CYS A 64 11.74 -10.22 11.99
N PHE A 65 11.32 -8.96 12.02
CA PHE A 65 10.22 -8.52 12.88
C PHE A 65 8.91 -9.24 12.56
N LEU A 66 8.53 -9.31 11.29
CA LEU A 66 7.28 -9.94 10.85
C LEU A 66 7.23 -11.44 11.18
N SER A 67 8.38 -12.13 11.18
CA SER A 67 8.47 -13.53 11.59
C SER A 67 8.02 -13.79 13.04
N THR A 68 8.05 -12.76 13.90
CA THR A 68 7.59 -12.84 15.29
C THR A 68 6.07 -12.68 15.44
N CYS A 69 5.37 -12.32 14.37
CA CYS A 69 3.95 -11.92 14.38
C CYS A 69 3.07 -12.89 13.55
N PRO A 70 2.89 -14.16 13.98
CA PRO A 70 2.19 -15.18 13.17
C PRO A 70 0.69 -14.89 12.99
N SER A 71 0.10 -14.02 13.82
CA SER A 71 -1.31 -13.63 13.75
C SER A 71 -1.58 -12.37 12.94
N LEU A 72 -0.55 -11.80 12.30
CA LEU A 72 -0.66 -10.53 11.59
C LEU A 72 -1.69 -10.60 10.47
N GLN A 73 -2.62 -9.66 10.46
CA GLN A 73 -3.71 -9.53 9.50
C GLN A 73 -3.61 -8.24 8.68
N ASP A 74 -3.04 -7.19 9.27
CA ASP A 74 -2.94 -5.85 8.70
C ASP A 74 -1.52 -5.31 8.90
N LEU A 75 -0.84 -5.02 7.79
CA LEU A 75 0.48 -4.41 7.78
C LEU A 75 0.45 -3.10 6.99
N GLN A 76 0.82 -2.01 7.65
CA GLN A 76 0.90 -0.68 7.06
C GLN A 76 2.31 -0.11 7.26
N LEU A 77 2.93 0.29 6.16
CA LEU A 77 4.24 0.92 6.12
C LEU A 77 4.08 2.29 5.50
N SER A 78 4.54 3.33 6.18
CA SER A 78 4.46 4.71 5.69
C SER A 78 5.79 5.42 5.89
N TYR A 79 6.34 6.06 4.86
CA TYR A 79 7.59 6.85 4.94
C TYR A 79 8.81 6.07 5.47
N CYS A 80 8.89 4.76 5.22
CA CYS A 80 10.04 3.92 5.59
C CYS A 80 11.07 3.92 4.45
N ASN A 81 11.94 4.93 4.43
CA ASN A 81 12.81 5.23 3.28
C ASN A 81 14.15 4.47 3.26
N ASP A 82 14.47 3.68 4.28
CA ASP A 82 15.71 2.87 4.32
C ASP A 82 15.55 1.52 3.59
N MET A 83 14.33 1.21 3.13
CA MET A 83 13.98 -0.06 2.50
C MET A 83 13.99 0.06 0.97
N VAL A 84 14.87 -0.73 0.33
CA VAL A 84 14.98 -0.82 -1.14
C VAL A 84 14.11 -1.96 -1.71
N CYS A 85 13.95 -3.05 -0.96
CA CYS A 85 13.15 -4.21 -1.31
C CYS A 85 12.25 -4.59 -0.14
N LEU A 86 10.96 -4.78 -0.41
CA LEU A 86 10.00 -5.32 0.54
C LEU A 86 9.61 -6.74 0.09
N LYS A 87 9.80 -7.73 0.96
CA LYS A 87 9.33 -9.10 0.71
C LYS A 87 8.47 -9.58 1.87
N ILE A 88 7.18 -9.77 1.61
CA ILE A 88 6.23 -10.35 2.55
C ILE A 88 6.27 -11.88 2.39
N PRO A 89 6.71 -12.63 3.41
CA PRO A 89 6.87 -14.07 3.31
C PRO A 89 5.52 -14.81 3.33
N HIS A 90 5.49 -16.00 2.73
CA HIS A 90 4.33 -16.89 2.71
C HIS A 90 3.86 -17.32 4.13
N SER A 91 4.77 -17.31 5.11
CA SER A 91 4.46 -17.66 6.50
C SER A 91 3.44 -16.71 7.16
N LEU A 92 3.24 -15.50 6.62
CA LEU A 92 2.19 -14.57 7.04
C LEU A 92 0.81 -14.99 6.49
N SER A 93 0.40 -16.20 6.85
CA SER A 93 -0.81 -16.87 6.36
C SER A 93 -2.12 -16.18 6.72
N ARG A 94 -2.12 -15.23 7.65
CA ARG A 94 -3.30 -14.48 8.09
C ARG A 94 -3.36 -13.05 7.55
N LEU A 95 -2.31 -12.60 6.85
CA LEU A 95 -2.24 -11.25 6.31
C LEU A 95 -3.31 -11.06 5.23
N LYS A 96 -4.23 -10.13 5.47
CA LYS A 96 -5.35 -9.79 4.58
C LYS A 96 -5.13 -8.46 3.89
N LEU A 97 -4.41 -7.55 4.54
CA LEU A 97 -4.21 -6.18 4.09
C LEU A 97 -2.74 -5.79 4.18
N LEU A 98 -2.22 -5.26 3.08
CA LEU A 98 -0.89 -4.67 2.97
C LEU A 98 -1.01 -3.26 2.40
N LEU A 99 -0.60 -2.25 3.16
CA LEU A 99 -0.51 -0.86 2.70
C LEU A 99 0.94 -0.39 2.74
N VAL A 100 1.44 0.12 1.63
CA VAL A 100 2.79 0.68 1.52
C VAL A 100 2.68 2.09 0.97
N ARG A 101 3.15 3.08 1.74
CA ARG A 101 2.96 4.49 1.41
C ARG A 101 4.25 5.28 1.53
N ASN A 102 4.56 6.05 0.50
CA ASN A 102 5.64 7.04 0.48
C ASN A 102 6.98 6.47 0.97
N CYS A 103 7.27 5.20 0.66
CA CYS A 103 8.56 4.56 0.88
C CYS A 103 9.42 4.81 -0.37
N ASN A 104 10.06 5.97 -0.44
CA ASN A 104 10.54 6.54 -1.70
C ASN A 104 11.75 5.81 -2.31
N SER A 105 12.52 5.09 -1.47
CA SER A 105 13.66 4.28 -1.92
C SER A 105 13.26 2.90 -2.42
N LEU A 106 11.98 2.53 -2.30
CA LEU A 106 11.49 1.17 -2.57
C LEU A 106 11.42 0.90 -4.07
N GLN A 107 12.23 -0.04 -4.54
CA GLN A 107 12.29 -0.44 -5.95
C GLN A 107 11.43 -1.67 -6.23
N THR A 108 11.24 -2.55 -5.26
CA THR A 108 10.49 -3.80 -5.42
C THR A 108 9.59 -4.10 -4.23
N ILE A 109 8.41 -4.64 -4.53
CA ILE A 109 7.46 -5.19 -3.56
C ILE A 109 7.11 -6.61 -3.98
N GLY A 110 7.52 -7.59 -3.19
CA GLY A 110 7.14 -8.98 -3.29
C GLY A 110 6.17 -9.36 -2.17
N CYS A 111 5.09 -10.07 -2.49
CA CYS A 111 4.19 -10.61 -1.46
C CYS A 111 3.66 -11.99 -1.84
N ASP A 112 3.91 -12.98 -0.98
CA ASP A 112 3.48 -14.37 -1.16
C ASP A 112 2.47 -14.82 -0.08
N ALA A 113 1.82 -13.87 0.62
CA ALA A 113 0.86 -14.16 1.69
C ALA A 113 -0.45 -14.80 1.16
N PRO A 114 -0.81 -16.02 1.57
CA PRO A 114 -1.89 -16.80 0.95
C PRO A 114 -3.33 -16.34 1.30
N GLN A 115 -3.49 -15.26 2.06
CA GLN A 115 -4.81 -14.71 2.42
C GLN A 115 -4.92 -13.21 2.09
N LEU A 116 -3.98 -12.65 1.32
CA LEU A 116 -4.01 -11.24 0.95
C LEU A 116 -5.24 -10.94 0.10
N LYS A 117 -6.08 -10.02 0.57
CA LYS A 117 -7.31 -9.59 -0.12
C LYS A 117 -7.21 -8.17 -0.64
N SER A 118 -6.50 -7.32 0.10
CA SER A 118 -6.46 -5.90 -0.15
C SER A 118 -5.01 -5.40 -0.18
N PHE A 119 -4.66 -4.66 -1.22
CA PHE A 119 -3.31 -4.12 -1.40
C PHE A 119 -3.37 -2.64 -1.74
N GLY A 120 -2.66 -1.81 -0.99
CA GLY A 120 -2.55 -0.38 -1.24
C GLY A 120 -1.11 0.03 -1.45
N TYR A 121 -0.89 0.85 -2.47
CA TYR A 121 0.41 1.41 -2.78
C TYR A 121 0.29 2.90 -3.08
N ASP A 122 1.12 3.69 -2.43
CA ASP A 122 1.23 5.14 -2.62
C ASP A 122 2.72 5.43 -2.81
N GLY A 123 3.13 5.79 -4.02
CA GLY A 123 4.56 5.89 -4.34
C GLY A 123 4.87 6.06 -5.83
N LEU A 124 6.11 5.69 -6.20
CA LEU A 124 6.61 5.85 -7.57
C LEU A 124 6.09 4.74 -8.50
N PRO A 125 5.77 5.06 -9.77
CA PRO A 125 5.32 4.10 -10.79
C PRO A 125 6.41 3.10 -11.23
N THR A 126 7.67 3.41 -10.95
CA THR A 126 8.83 2.59 -11.34
C THR A 126 9.01 1.36 -10.46
N THR A 127 8.38 1.35 -9.28
CA THR A 127 8.43 0.24 -8.33
C THR A 127 7.77 -1.01 -8.91
N GLN A 128 8.51 -2.10 -8.93
CA GLN A 128 8.03 -3.39 -9.43
C GLN A 128 7.24 -4.11 -8.35
N ILE A 129 5.97 -4.40 -8.63
CA ILE A 129 5.07 -5.08 -7.71
C ILE A 129 4.82 -6.50 -8.23
N CYS A 130 5.18 -7.49 -7.41
CA CYS A 130 5.00 -8.91 -7.68
C CYS A 130 4.24 -9.54 -6.51
N LEU A 131 2.99 -9.93 -6.76
CA LEU A 131 2.14 -10.54 -5.73
C LEU A 131 2.18 -12.08 -5.74
N GLY A 132 3.10 -12.71 -6.47
CA GLY A 132 3.31 -14.17 -6.46
C GLY A 132 2.01 -14.99 -6.35
N ASP A 133 1.95 -15.85 -5.33
CA ASP A 133 0.78 -16.69 -5.02
C ASP A 133 -0.43 -15.89 -4.50
N SER A 134 -0.22 -14.68 -3.99
CA SER A 134 -1.29 -13.74 -3.58
C SER A 134 -2.02 -13.11 -4.77
N SER A 135 -1.40 -13.06 -5.96
CA SER A 135 -1.91 -12.38 -7.16
C SER A 135 -3.39 -12.69 -7.49
N PRO A 136 -3.82 -13.96 -7.60
CA PRO A 136 -5.22 -14.27 -7.91
C PRO A 136 -6.20 -14.02 -6.74
N LEU A 137 -5.70 -13.79 -5.52
CA LEU A 137 -6.49 -13.64 -4.31
C LEU A 137 -6.92 -12.20 -4.07
N VAL A 138 -6.08 -11.23 -4.46
CA VAL A 138 -6.35 -9.80 -4.27
C VAL A 138 -7.60 -9.37 -5.04
N ARG A 139 -8.52 -8.73 -4.31
CA ARG A 139 -9.81 -8.23 -4.82
C ARG A 139 -9.92 -6.73 -4.80
N GLU A 140 -9.15 -6.09 -3.92
CA GLU A 140 -9.20 -4.66 -3.67
C GLU A 140 -7.79 -4.10 -3.85
N MET A 141 -7.63 -3.12 -4.74
CA MET A 141 -6.39 -2.36 -4.79
C MET A 141 -6.65 -0.86 -4.72
N ARG A 142 -5.70 -0.17 -4.09
CA ARG A 142 -5.59 1.28 -4.15
C ARG A 142 -4.21 1.67 -4.60
N MET A 143 -4.13 2.56 -5.58
CA MET A 143 -2.86 3.06 -6.10
C MET A 143 -2.88 4.58 -6.09
N SER A 144 -1.85 5.21 -5.53
CA SER A 144 -1.67 6.65 -5.56
C SER A 144 -0.28 7.01 -6.05
N GLY A 145 -0.19 8.04 -6.90
CA GLY A 145 1.08 8.70 -7.22
C GLY A 145 1.47 9.70 -6.14
N MET A 146 2.75 10.10 -6.12
CA MET A 146 3.22 11.19 -5.27
C MET A 146 2.69 12.55 -5.73
N ASP A 147 2.54 13.47 -4.78
CA ASP A 147 1.80 14.73 -4.97
C ASP A 147 2.55 15.79 -5.81
N ASP A 148 3.87 15.64 -5.98
CA ASP A 148 4.72 16.73 -6.46
C ASP A 148 5.15 16.63 -7.93
N GLU A 149 4.96 15.48 -8.60
CA GLU A 149 5.43 15.26 -9.99
C GLU A 149 4.44 14.40 -10.80
N PRO A 150 4.37 14.58 -12.14
CA PRO A 150 3.62 13.69 -13.02
C PRO A 150 4.19 12.27 -12.92
N THR A 151 3.49 11.42 -12.17
CA THR A 151 3.93 10.05 -11.92
C THR A 151 3.45 9.05 -12.97
N GLY A 152 2.46 9.39 -13.80
CA GLY A 152 1.88 8.42 -14.74
C GLY A 152 1.28 7.19 -14.05
N MET A 153 0.77 7.37 -12.82
CA MET A 153 0.22 6.27 -12.03
C MET A 153 -1.01 5.62 -12.67
N LEU A 154 -1.89 6.36 -13.38
CA LEU A 154 -3.00 5.72 -14.10
C LEU A 154 -2.47 4.88 -15.27
N CYS A 155 -1.43 5.33 -15.96
CA CYS A 155 -0.78 4.55 -17.02
C CYS A 155 -0.14 3.26 -16.47
N TYR A 156 0.59 3.35 -15.36
CA TYR A 156 1.10 2.17 -14.66
C TYR A 156 -0.04 1.23 -14.28
N ALA A 157 -1.08 1.76 -13.62
CA ALA A 157 -2.17 0.98 -13.08
C ALA A 157 -2.86 0.15 -14.16
N THR A 158 -3.12 0.78 -15.30
CA THR A 158 -3.92 0.20 -16.39
C THR A 158 -3.11 -0.74 -17.30
N THR A 159 -1.78 -0.61 -17.29
CA THR A 159 -0.89 -1.50 -18.04
C THR A 159 -0.39 -2.68 -17.21
N LYS A 160 -0.13 -2.49 -15.91
CA LYS A 160 0.50 -3.50 -15.04
C LYS A 160 -0.47 -4.23 -14.11
N LEU A 161 -1.48 -3.56 -13.55
CA LEU A 161 -2.34 -4.19 -12.53
C LEU A 161 -3.15 -5.38 -13.05
N PRO A 162 -3.66 -5.40 -14.29
CA PRO A 162 -4.36 -6.59 -14.79
C PRO A 162 -3.50 -7.86 -14.77
N SER A 163 -2.17 -7.75 -14.84
CA SER A 163 -1.25 -8.88 -14.65
C SER A 163 -0.87 -9.11 -13.19
N VAL A 164 -0.74 -8.05 -12.38
CA VAL A 164 -0.35 -8.14 -10.97
C VAL A 164 -1.48 -8.74 -10.12
N ALA A 165 -2.73 -8.38 -10.39
CA ALA A 165 -3.92 -8.85 -9.68
C ALA A 165 -5.08 -9.07 -10.67
N PRO A 166 -5.14 -10.22 -11.37
CA PRO A 166 -6.10 -10.46 -12.46
C PRO A 166 -7.56 -10.53 -11.99
N ASN A 167 -7.80 -10.75 -10.69
CA ASN A 167 -9.12 -10.93 -10.10
C ASN A 167 -9.62 -9.71 -9.31
N ILE A 168 -8.97 -8.56 -9.47
CA ILE A 168 -9.39 -7.32 -8.83
C ILE A 168 -10.85 -6.97 -9.19
N SER A 169 -11.64 -6.66 -8.16
CA SER A 169 -13.04 -6.26 -8.28
C SER A 169 -13.31 -4.81 -7.87
N SER A 170 -12.44 -4.24 -7.04
CA SER A 170 -12.50 -2.83 -6.62
C SER A 170 -11.13 -2.17 -6.78
N LEU A 171 -11.10 -1.04 -7.47
CA LEU A 171 -9.88 -0.28 -7.75
C LEU A 171 -10.12 1.20 -7.44
N VAL A 172 -9.26 1.76 -6.60
CA VAL A 172 -9.18 3.20 -6.35
C VAL A 172 -7.85 3.70 -6.88
N LEU A 173 -7.89 4.63 -7.82
CA LEU A 173 -6.72 5.29 -8.38
C LEU A 173 -6.71 6.75 -7.93
N SER A 174 -5.55 7.21 -7.50
CA SER A 174 -5.28 8.60 -7.20
C SER A 174 -4.06 9.04 -8.00
N SER A 175 -4.16 10.18 -8.67
CA SER A 175 -3.04 10.72 -9.46
C SER A 175 -3.06 12.23 -9.42
N CYS A 176 -1.87 12.81 -9.23
CA CYS A 176 -1.56 14.20 -9.49
C CYS A 176 -1.06 14.28 -10.94
N PHE A 177 -1.72 15.09 -11.77
CA PHE A 177 -1.29 15.49 -13.12
C PHE A 177 -0.77 14.36 -14.04
N GLU A 178 -1.52 14.00 -15.09
CA GLU A 178 -1.04 13.04 -16.08
C GLU A 178 -0.54 13.77 -17.33
N ILE A 179 0.71 13.53 -17.71
CA ILE A 179 1.19 13.92 -19.04
C ILE A 179 0.48 13.00 -20.03
N ALA A 180 -0.22 13.60 -21.00
CA ALA A 180 -0.91 12.94 -22.10
C ALA A 180 0.05 12.01 -22.85
N THR A 181 0.16 10.77 -22.38
CA THR A 181 0.92 9.71 -23.02
C THR A 181 -0.09 8.81 -23.71
N PRO A 182 -0.02 8.65 -25.04
CA PRO A 182 -0.93 7.77 -25.75
C PRO A 182 -0.85 6.35 -25.16
N MET A 183 -1.92 5.89 -24.52
CA MET A 183 -2.00 4.57 -23.92
C MET A 183 -2.04 3.51 -25.02
N LYS A 184 -0.88 3.05 -25.49
CA LYS A 184 -0.77 2.25 -26.72
C LYS A 184 -1.34 0.83 -26.61
N LYS A 185 -1.62 0.30 -25.41
CA LYS A 185 -2.40 -0.93 -25.21
C LYS A 185 -2.77 -1.11 -23.73
N LEU A 186 -4.06 -1.06 -23.42
CA LEU A 186 -4.54 -1.34 -22.07
C LEU A 186 -4.86 -2.82 -21.90
N ASN A 187 -4.49 -3.37 -20.74
CA ASN A 187 -4.91 -4.72 -20.37
C ASN A 187 -6.32 -4.66 -19.77
N LYS A 188 -7.18 -5.63 -20.15
CA LYS A 188 -8.58 -5.62 -19.72
C LYS A 188 -8.73 -6.07 -18.27
N PHE A 189 -9.42 -5.26 -17.47
CA PHE A 189 -9.88 -5.60 -16.14
C PHE A 189 -11.14 -6.48 -16.21
N ARG A 190 -10.97 -7.79 -16.27
CA ARG A 190 -12.08 -8.74 -16.53
C ARG A 190 -13.10 -8.86 -15.39
N ARG A 191 -12.75 -8.47 -14.17
CA ARG A 191 -13.59 -8.65 -12.97
C ARG A 191 -13.85 -7.35 -12.20
N LEU A 192 -13.37 -6.22 -12.70
CA LEU A 192 -13.49 -4.94 -12.02
C LEU A 192 -14.91 -4.42 -12.09
N LYS A 193 -15.56 -4.31 -10.94
CA LYS A 193 -16.95 -3.83 -10.79
C LYS A 193 -17.00 -2.42 -10.23
N TYR A 194 -16.03 -2.02 -9.42
CA TYR A 194 -15.92 -0.70 -8.83
C TYR A 194 -14.62 -0.04 -9.26
N LEU A 195 -14.71 1.15 -9.84
CA LEU A 195 -13.58 2.00 -10.19
C LEU A 195 -13.82 3.40 -9.63
N GLU A 196 -12.88 3.89 -8.84
CA GLU A 196 -12.83 5.28 -8.42
C GLU A 196 -11.52 5.90 -8.89
N ILE A 197 -11.62 7.08 -9.52
CA ILE A 197 -10.47 7.88 -9.92
C ILE A 197 -10.54 9.21 -9.18
N GLN A 198 -9.51 9.49 -8.40
CA GLN A 198 -9.32 10.73 -7.64
C GLN A 198 -8.27 11.57 -8.37
N LEU A 199 -8.72 12.70 -8.90
CA LEU A 199 -7.87 13.65 -9.62
C LEU A 199 -7.49 14.78 -8.68
N HIS A 200 -6.20 14.89 -8.39
CA HIS A 200 -5.64 15.96 -7.59
C HIS A 200 -5.14 17.06 -8.53
N THR A 201 -5.82 18.21 -8.53
CA THR A 201 -5.49 19.34 -9.41
C THR A 201 -4.68 20.39 -8.64
N PRO A 202 -3.41 20.67 -9.02
CA PRO A 202 -2.71 21.86 -8.55
C PRO A 202 -3.40 23.12 -9.08
N ARG A 203 -3.26 24.25 -8.36
CA ARG A 203 -3.88 25.55 -8.75
C ARG A 203 -3.44 26.09 -10.13
N ARG A 204 -2.42 25.51 -10.76
CA ARG A 204 -1.78 26.00 -12.00
C ARG A 204 -1.39 24.87 -12.94
N CYS A 205 -2.32 24.01 -13.36
CA CYS A 205 -2.04 23.02 -14.39
C CYS A 205 -3.11 22.99 -15.49
N PRO A 206 -2.69 22.72 -16.74
CA PRO A 206 -3.56 22.66 -17.91
C PRO A 206 -4.49 21.43 -17.84
N ASP A 207 -5.50 21.45 -18.69
CA ASP A 207 -6.62 20.51 -18.70
C ASP A 207 -6.18 19.05 -18.61
N PHE A 208 -6.78 18.32 -17.65
CA PHE A 208 -6.63 16.88 -17.52
C PHE A 208 -7.07 16.21 -18.84
N ASP A 209 -6.24 15.30 -19.37
CA ASP A 209 -6.55 14.61 -20.61
C ASP A 209 -7.68 13.57 -20.42
N PHE A 210 -8.90 13.98 -20.76
CA PHE A 210 -10.09 13.12 -20.71
C PHE A 210 -10.00 11.89 -21.63
N TYR A 211 -9.11 11.87 -22.64
CA TYR A 211 -8.94 10.70 -23.52
C TYR A 211 -8.38 9.48 -22.78
N SER A 212 -7.57 9.70 -21.74
CA SER A 212 -7.07 8.62 -20.87
C SER A 212 -8.21 7.94 -20.12
N LEU A 213 -9.22 8.69 -19.64
CA LEU A 213 -10.37 8.13 -18.93
C LEU A 213 -11.21 7.23 -19.82
N VAL A 214 -11.48 7.66 -21.06
CA VAL A 214 -12.24 6.85 -22.03
C VAL A 214 -11.53 5.52 -22.28
N SER A 215 -10.21 5.55 -22.42
CA SER A 215 -9.39 4.36 -22.59
C SER A 215 -9.49 3.42 -21.39
N ILE A 216 -9.41 3.95 -20.16
CA ILE A 216 -9.56 3.18 -18.92
C ILE A 216 -10.93 2.52 -18.83
N LEU A 217 -12.00 3.26 -19.12
CA LEU A 217 -13.37 2.72 -19.10
C LEU A 217 -13.54 1.60 -20.13
N ASN A 218 -12.99 1.75 -21.33
CA ASN A 218 -12.98 0.69 -22.36
C ASN A 218 -12.20 -0.56 -21.93
N ALA A 219 -11.25 -0.43 -21.00
CA ALA A 219 -10.53 -1.55 -20.40
C ALA A 219 -11.33 -2.28 -19.31
N CYS A 220 -12.49 -1.76 -18.88
CA CYS A 220 -13.30 -2.27 -17.77
C CYS A 220 -14.70 -2.77 -18.24
N PRO A 221 -14.80 -3.91 -18.94
CA PRO A 221 -16.03 -4.35 -19.61
C PRO A 221 -17.19 -4.74 -18.67
N VAL A 222 -16.93 -4.97 -17.38
CA VAL A 222 -17.93 -5.40 -16.39
C VAL A 222 -18.11 -4.38 -15.26
N LEU A 223 -17.71 -3.13 -15.53
CA LEU A 223 -17.77 -2.06 -14.55
C LEU A 223 -19.22 -1.72 -14.20
N ALA A 224 -19.56 -1.80 -12.91
CA ALA A 224 -20.89 -1.52 -12.40
C ALA A 224 -20.97 -0.13 -11.75
N THR A 225 -19.87 0.35 -11.18
CA THR A 225 -19.79 1.64 -10.50
C THR A 225 -18.51 2.35 -10.91
N PHE A 226 -18.69 3.58 -11.42
CA PHE A 226 -17.60 4.48 -11.74
C PHE A 226 -17.78 5.78 -10.95
N ILE A 227 -16.73 6.18 -10.23
CA ILE A 227 -16.69 7.45 -9.50
C ILE A 227 -15.49 8.24 -9.98
N LEU A 228 -15.74 9.47 -10.44
CA LEU A 228 -14.69 10.46 -10.71
C LEU A 228 -14.78 11.54 -9.63
N ARG A 229 -13.73 11.68 -8.81
CA ARG A 229 -13.63 12.73 -7.80
C ARG A 229 -12.56 13.72 -8.21
N ARG A 230 -12.87 15.01 -8.10
CA ARG A 230 -11.88 16.08 -8.14
C ARG A 230 -11.55 16.48 -6.72
N CYS A 231 -10.32 16.19 -6.29
CA CYS A 231 -9.81 16.57 -4.99
C CYS A 231 -9.05 17.90 -5.13
N ALA A 232 -9.54 18.95 -4.48
CA ALA A 232 -8.73 20.15 -4.31
C ALA A 232 -7.58 19.82 -3.36
N MET A 233 -6.33 20.09 -3.76
CA MET A 233 -5.19 20.04 -2.84
C MET A 233 -5.35 21.15 -1.78
N LEU A 234 -6.15 20.89 -0.75
CA LEU A 234 -5.89 21.48 0.54
C LEU A 234 -4.62 20.81 1.04
N MET A 235 -3.61 21.58 1.44
CA MET A 235 -2.50 21.05 2.22
C MET A 235 -3.11 20.26 3.38
N MET A 236 -3.20 18.94 3.26
CA MET A 236 -3.74 18.11 4.31
C MET A 236 -2.70 18.17 5.44
N PRO A 237 -3.03 18.73 6.63
CA PRO A 237 -2.16 18.54 7.77
C PRO A 237 -2.08 17.04 8.01
N PHE A 238 -0.89 16.55 8.40
CA PHE A 238 -0.56 15.18 8.80
C PHE A 238 -1.64 14.54 9.70
N ARG A 239 -2.75 14.11 9.11
CA ARG A 239 -3.77 13.32 9.75
C ARG A 239 -3.75 12.00 9.04
N GLU A 240 -3.38 10.98 9.82
CA GLU A 240 -3.59 9.58 9.51
C GLU A 240 -4.84 9.44 8.66
N ILE A 241 -4.64 9.20 7.37
CA ILE A 241 -5.73 8.75 6.52
C ILE A 241 -6.03 7.37 7.06
N LEU A 242 -7.00 7.29 7.98
CA LEU A 242 -7.77 6.09 8.22
C LEU A 242 -8.34 5.69 6.86
N MET A 243 -7.57 4.89 6.14
CA MET A 243 -7.96 4.29 4.87
C MET A 243 -9.00 3.25 5.22
N VAL A 244 -10.25 3.70 5.36
CA VAL A 244 -11.38 2.79 5.29
C VAL A 244 -11.41 2.29 3.86
N ILE A 245 -10.86 1.10 3.64
CA ILE A 245 -11.25 0.33 2.47
C ILE A 245 -12.76 0.13 2.63
N PRO A 246 -13.59 0.59 1.68
CA PRO A 246 -15.02 0.42 1.81
C PRO A 246 -15.30 -1.08 1.86
N HIS A 247 -15.58 -1.58 3.07
CA HIS A 247 -16.19 -2.89 3.22
C HIS A 247 -17.50 -2.81 2.44
N HIS A 248 -17.61 -3.60 1.37
CA HIS A 248 -18.89 -3.83 0.73
C HIS A 248 -19.85 -4.37 1.80
N GLU A 249 -20.70 -3.51 2.36
CA GLU A 249 -21.90 -3.95 3.05
C GLU A 249 -22.70 -4.79 2.05
N LYS A 250 -22.71 -6.09 2.27
CA LYS A 250 -23.74 -6.97 1.71
C LYS A 250 -25.07 -6.54 2.33
N ARG A 251 -25.86 -5.76 1.59
CA ARG A 251 -27.31 -5.77 1.80
C ARG A 251 -27.88 -6.87 0.92
N ILE A 252 -28.34 -7.94 1.58
CA ILE A 252 -29.40 -8.83 1.08
C ILE A 252 -30.70 -8.05 1.24
#